data_AF-A0A7X2SFA7-F1
#
_entry.id   AF-A0A7X2SFA7-F1
#
_cell.length_a   1.000
_cell.length_b   1.000
_cell.length_c   1.000
_cell.angle_alpha   90.00
_cell.angle_beta   90.00
_cell.angle_gamma   90.00
#
_symmetry.space_group_name_H-M   'P 1'
#
loop_
_entity.id
_entity.type
_entity.pdbx_description
1 polymer ?
#
loop_
_entity_poly.entity_id
_entity_poly.type
_entity_poly.pdbx_seq_one_letter_code
_entity_poly.pdbx_strand_id
1 'polypeptide(L)'
;MKIIRKRIGQGVLGVLIAANGVPAALAVEVPTASGIKLDILTQGKFQPTYFSNFDLDSSVDDGATGTSAGGVQVGDEHVRAEVRLGVVATGDNWTGKILLENDFALDANSVDRAYRGERFGLEQAFFTYTFDPAFTLQGGWTFKNLDLASGGLLYGDDHPLFGATGKTSFGSYDVFWMPITDGLISDIQAPGANPANGELDWDVFASKFDIDLGKGSRISPILTYSDNQQKGAKATYYGVEYIGNVGAMKVRAEALGVTGSFDNGDDISAFAGYASLEYPLNESFNPFIALRVASGDDDPTDNDVEGWLGITDIGRYSPLIGIDGQFLGWQPNSNQAIASGLFGIALDQAGPGGAGYGGISNAGTGNNPGQVMLSVGSSGNLASISPKLSYQAQIFPMWFQQTGGA
;
A
#
# COMPACT_ATOMS: atom_id res chain seq x y z
N MET A 1 45.16 -20.73 1.93
CA MET A 1 45.14 -19.93 3.17
C MET A 1 44.69 -18.52 2.83
N LYS A 2 43.37 -18.29 2.74
CA LYS A 2 42.75 -16.97 2.54
C LYS A 2 42.40 -16.45 3.93
N ILE A 3 43.04 -15.37 4.35
CA ILE A 3 42.78 -14.73 5.64
C ILE A 3 41.50 -13.91 5.48
N ILE A 4 40.36 -14.46 5.91
CA ILE A 4 39.12 -13.71 6.10
C ILE A 4 39.29 -12.93 7.40
N ARG A 5 39.60 -11.63 7.30
CA ARG A 5 39.54 -10.73 8.45
C ARG A 5 38.07 -10.44 8.74
N LYS A 6 37.48 -11.21 9.64
CA LYS A 6 36.20 -10.90 10.30
C LYS A 6 36.42 -9.62 11.12
N ARG A 7 36.00 -8.46 10.61
CA ARG A 7 35.82 -7.27 11.44
C ARG A 7 34.47 -7.42 12.13
N ILE A 8 34.52 -7.66 13.44
CA ILE A 8 33.43 -7.33 14.35
C ILE A 8 33.32 -5.81 14.31
N GLY A 9 32.37 -5.31 13.51
CA GLY A 9 31.95 -3.93 13.50
C GLY A 9 30.51 -3.90 13.98
N GLN A 10 30.24 -3.09 15.00
CA GLN A 10 28.89 -2.78 15.47
C GLN A 10 27.98 -2.55 14.25
N GLY A 11 26.91 -3.32 14.16
CA GLY A 11 26.02 -3.34 13.02
C GLY A 11 25.52 -1.94 12.71
N VAL A 12 25.98 -1.39 11.61
CA VAL A 12 25.27 -0.31 10.94
C VAL A 12 24.02 -0.96 10.36
N LEU A 13 22.87 -0.65 10.97
CA LEU A 13 21.55 -0.88 10.41
C LEU A 13 21.58 -0.37 8.97
N GLY A 14 21.22 -1.22 8.01
CA GLY A 14 21.38 -0.97 6.58
C GLY A 14 21.04 0.46 6.19
N VAL A 15 21.98 1.13 5.52
CA VAL A 15 21.74 2.47 4.98
C VAL A 15 21.12 2.28 3.60
N LEU A 16 19.80 2.41 3.52
CA LEU A 16 19.12 2.51 2.24
C LEU A 16 19.22 3.96 1.74
N ILE A 17 19.95 4.16 0.64
CA ILE A 17 19.92 5.41 -0.11
C ILE A 17 19.01 5.21 -1.32
N ALA A 18 17.71 5.45 -1.14
CA ALA A 18 16.79 5.54 -2.27
C ALA A 18 16.82 6.99 -2.81
N ALA A 19 17.54 7.20 -3.91
CA ALA A 19 17.43 8.44 -4.68
C ALA A 19 16.24 8.31 -5.64
N ASN A 20 15.06 8.73 -5.20
CA ASN A 20 13.89 8.76 -6.07
C ASN A 20 14.00 9.97 -7.02
N GLY A 21 14.26 9.71 -8.30
CA GLY A 21 14.04 10.72 -9.33
C GLY A 21 12.56 11.07 -9.36
N VAL A 22 12.22 12.36 -9.26
CA VAL A 22 10.85 12.83 -9.48
C VAL A 22 10.40 12.34 -10.87
N PRO A 23 9.29 11.59 -10.98
CA PRO A 23 8.74 11.23 -12.28
C PRO A 23 8.56 12.49 -13.12
N ALA A 24 9.24 12.56 -14.26
CA ALA A 24 8.95 13.59 -15.25
C ALA A 24 7.66 13.19 -15.97
N ALA A 25 6.51 13.47 -15.35
CA ALA A 25 5.22 13.37 -16.03
C ALA A 25 5.14 14.50 -17.07
N LEU A 26 5.30 14.15 -18.35
CA LEU A 26 4.95 15.02 -19.45
C LEU A 26 3.49 14.77 -19.77
N ALA A 27 2.63 15.76 -19.49
CA ALA A 27 1.27 15.81 -19.99
C ALA A 27 1.25 16.69 -21.24
N VAL A 28 0.94 16.11 -22.40
CA VAL A 28 0.71 16.87 -23.64
C VAL A 28 -0.78 16.87 -23.91
N GLU A 29 -1.37 18.07 -23.92
CA GLU A 29 -2.75 18.27 -24.32
C GLU A 29 -2.85 18.23 -25.85
N VAL A 30 -3.68 17.33 -26.38
CA VAL A 30 -3.98 17.27 -27.82
C VAL A 30 -5.43 17.70 -28.02
N PRO A 31 -5.71 18.91 -28.54
CA PRO A 31 -7.06 19.33 -28.85
C PRO A 31 -7.62 18.47 -29.98
N THR A 32 -8.73 17.77 -29.72
CA THR A 32 -9.43 17.00 -30.75
C THR A 32 -10.56 17.83 -31.37
N ALA A 33 -10.93 17.51 -32.62
CA ALA A 33 -11.99 18.20 -33.35
C ALA A 33 -13.41 18.02 -32.73
N SER A 34 -13.55 17.19 -31.70
CA SER A 34 -14.83 16.74 -31.13
C SER A 34 -15.10 17.21 -29.70
N GLY A 35 -14.36 18.19 -29.18
CA GLY A 35 -14.54 18.66 -27.79
C GLY A 35 -14.02 17.68 -26.72
N ILE A 36 -13.27 16.66 -27.13
CA ILE A 36 -12.62 15.71 -26.21
C ILE A 36 -11.21 16.22 -25.93
N LYS A 37 -10.87 16.38 -24.65
CA LYS A 37 -9.50 16.65 -24.21
C LYS A 37 -8.76 15.34 -24.02
N LEU A 38 -7.55 15.23 -24.57
CA LEU A 38 -6.64 14.11 -24.33
C LEU A 38 -5.40 14.60 -23.58
N ASP A 39 -5.14 14.03 -22.41
CA ASP A 39 -3.89 14.18 -21.67
C ASP A 39 -3.07 12.88 -21.80
N ILE A 40 -1.97 12.94 -22.54
CA ILE A 40 -1.05 11.80 -22.65
C ILE A 40 -0.13 11.80 -21.44
N LEU A 41 -0.02 10.67 -20.75
CA LEU A 41 0.81 10.49 -19.56
C LEU A 41 2.03 9.63 -19.92
N THR A 42 3.22 10.12 -19.60
CA THR A 42 4.44 9.30 -19.63
C THR A 42 5.21 9.48 -18.34
N GLN A 43 5.63 8.40 -17.71
CA GLN A 43 6.47 8.43 -16.52
C GLN A 43 7.59 7.39 -16.66
N GLY A 44 8.79 7.79 -16.25
CA GLY A 44 9.92 6.89 -16.05
C GLY A 44 10.48 7.11 -14.65
N LYS A 45 10.70 6.02 -13.92
CA LYS A 45 11.26 6.02 -12.58
C LYS A 45 12.40 4.99 -12.55
N PHE A 46 13.56 5.42 -12.07
CA PHE A 46 14.78 4.61 -12.01
C PHE A 46 15.36 4.71 -10.61
N GLN A 47 15.57 3.57 -9.97
CA GLN A 47 15.95 3.47 -8.56
C GLN A 47 17.16 2.52 -8.43
N PRO A 48 18.39 3.07 -8.41
CA PRO A 48 19.55 2.32 -7.99
C PRO A 48 19.33 1.83 -6.56
N THR A 49 19.46 0.53 -6.35
CA THR A 49 19.08 -0.14 -5.11
C THR A 49 20.14 -1.17 -4.73
N TYR A 50 20.38 -1.30 -3.43
CA TYR A 50 21.27 -2.29 -2.85
C TYR A 50 20.67 -2.78 -1.54
N PHE A 51 20.65 -4.10 -1.36
CA PHE A 51 20.23 -4.76 -0.12
C PHE A 51 21.35 -5.63 0.40
N SER A 52 21.49 -5.68 1.72
CA SER A 52 22.36 -6.63 2.40
C SER A 52 21.80 -6.96 3.77
N ASN A 53 21.89 -8.22 4.19
CA ASN A 53 21.41 -8.71 5.48
C ASN A 53 19.93 -8.35 5.66
N PHE A 54 19.13 -8.64 4.63
CA PHE A 54 17.74 -8.22 4.49
C PHE A 54 16.82 -9.01 5.42
N ASP A 55 17.18 -10.27 5.73
CA ASP A 55 16.51 -11.09 6.73
C ASP A 55 16.90 -10.77 8.20
N LEU A 56 17.83 -9.84 8.41
CA LEU A 56 18.43 -9.52 9.71
C LEU A 56 19.18 -10.70 10.39
N ASP A 57 19.49 -11.78 9.65
CA ASP A 57 20.25 -12.93 10.11
C ASP A 57 21.61 -13.03 9.40
N SER A 58 22.62 -12.41 10.01
CA SER A 58 24.00 -12.45 9.50
C SER A 58 24.67 -13.83 9.49
N SER A 59 23.98 -14.87 9.97
CA SER A 59 24.48 -16.25 9.97
C SER A 59 24.07 -17.06 8.73
N VAL A 60 23.12 -16.55 7.95
CA VAL A 60 22.61 -17.18 6.73
C VAL A 60 22.82 -16.26 5.55
N ASP A 61 23.04 -16.83 4.36
CA ASP A 61 23.07 -16.04 3.13
C ASP A 61 21.62 -15.64 2.79
N ASP A 62 21.40 -14.34 2.55
CA ASP A 62 20.08 -13.84 2.17
C ASP A 62 19.58 -14.51 0.86
N GLY A 63 18.32 -14.95 0.89
CA GLY A 63 17.61 -15.39 -0.32
C GLY A 63 17.28 -14.22 -1.26
N ALA A 64 16.75 -14.55 -2.44
CA ALA A 64 16.14 -13.53 -3.29
C ALA A 64 14.92 -12.90 -2.59
N THR A 65 14.74 -11.59 -2.71
CA THR A 65 13.59 -10.87 -2.16
C THR A 65 12.63 -10.40 -3.24
N GLY A 66 11.36 -10.25 -2.88
CA GLY A 66 10.29 -9.79 -3.75
C GLY A 66 10.39 -8.29 -4.02
N THR A 67 10.18 -7.92 -5.28
CA THR A 67 10.00 -6.52 -5.69
C THR A 67 8.85 -6.45 -6.68
N SER A 68 8.30 -5.25 -6.89
CA SER A 68 7.29 -5.05 -7.95
C SER A 68 7.82 -5.32 -9.36
N ALA A 69 9.15 -5.27 -9.53
CA ALA A 69 9.86 -5.62 -10.76
C ALA A 69 10.27 -7.10 -10.84
N GLY A 70 9.75 -7.95 -9.93
CA GLY A 70 10.11 -9.36 -9.78
C GLY A 70 11.16 -9.61 -8.70
N GLY A 71 11.63 -10.86 -8.57
CA GLY A 71 12.63 -11.22 -7.56
C GLY A 71 14.01 -10.63 -7.85
N VAL A 72 14.64 -10.01 -6.85
CA VAL A 72 16.02 -9.51 -6.91
C VAL A 72 16.92 -10.25 -5.91
N GLN A 73 18.17 -10.47 -6.30
CA GLN A 73 19.16 -11.09 -5.42
C GLN A 73 19.60 -10.10 -4.34
N VAL A 74 19.60 -10.52 -3.08
CA VAL A 74 20.19 -9.74 -1.98
C VAL A 74 21.71 -9.90 -1.99
N GLY A 75 22.42 -8.84 -1.61
CA GLY A 75 23.88 -8.77 -1.65
C GLY A 75 24.45 -8.30 -3.00
N ASP A 76 23.61 -7.77 -3.89
CA ASP A 76 23.98 -7.30 -5.22
C ASP A 76 23.33 -5.94 -5.54
N GLU A 77 24.00 -5.14 -6.38
CA GLU A 77 23.47 -3.87 -6.87
C GLU A 77 22.54 -4.09 -8.07
N HIS A 78 21.37 -3.44 -8.06
CA HIS A 78 20.47 -3.45 -9.19
C HIS A 78 19.85 -2.07 -9.39
N VAL A 79 19.32 -1.82 -10.59
CA VAL A 79 18.52 -0.61 -10.86
C VAL A 79 17.10 -1.05 -11.18
N ARG A 80 16.15 -0.77 -10.28
CA ARG A 80 14.73 -0.94 -10.59
C ARG A 80 14.30 0.16 -11.56
N ALA A 81 13.56 -0.22 -12.59
CA ALA A 81 12.94 0.68 -13.53
C ALA A 81 11.43 0.44 -13.57
N GLU A 82 10.68 1.54 -13.67
CA GLU A 82 9.24 1.57 -13.89
C GLU A 82 8.98 2.55 -15.02
N VAL A 83 8.27 2.10 -16.05
CA VAL A 83 7.85 2.93 -17.18
C VAL A 83 6.34 2.86 -17.30
N ARG A 84 5.70 4.02 -17.28
CA ARG A 84 4.25 4.16 -17.40
C ARG A 84 3.88 4.98 -18.63
N LEU A 85 2.90 4.50 -19.38
CA LEU A 85 2.34 5.17 -20.57
C LEU A 85 0.82 5.16 -20.48
N GLY A 86 0.18 6.29 -20.60
CA GLY A 86 -1.27 6.37 -20.47
C GLY A 86 -1.91 7.51 -21.23
N VAL A 87 -3.23 7.49 -21.25
CA VAL A 87 -4.06 8.55 -21.80
C VAL A 87 -5.24 8.77 -20.87
N VAL A 88 -5.52 10.03 -20.54
CA VAL A 88 -6.79 10.45 -19.95
C VAL A 88 -7.58 11.18 -21.02
N ALA A 89 -8.78 10.68 -21.31
CA ALA A 89 -9.73 11.31 -22.21
C ALA A 89 -10.86 11.93 -21.38
N THR A 90 -11.14 13.21 -21.59
CA THR A 90 -12.19 13.96 -20.88
C THR A 90 -13.15 14.58 -21.87
N GLY A 91 -14.45 14.32 -21.70
CA GLY A 91 -15.54 15.04 -22.35
C GLY A 91 -16.34 15.87 -21.35
N ASP A 92 -17.52 16.34 -21.74
CA ASP A 92 -18.31 17.28 -20.91
C ASP A 92 -18.65 16.72 -19.53
N ASN A 93 -19.11 15.47 -19.46
CA ASN A 93 -19.60 14.82 -18.24
C ASN A 93 -18.94 13.46 -17.98
N TRP A 94 -17.87 13.12 -18.69
CA TRP A 94 -17.22 11.81 -18.57
C TRP A 94 -15.71 11.91 -18.65
N THR A 95 -15.05 10.98 -17.96
CA THR A 95 -13.60 10.82 -18.01
C THR A 95 -13.26 9.35 -18.15
N GLY A 96 -12.38 9.02 -19.10
CA GLY A 96 -11.79 7.71 -19.27
C GLY A 96 -10.28 7.78 -19.08
N LYS A 97 -9.69 6.75 -18.46
CA LYS A 97 -8.24 6.62 -18.25
C LYS A 97 -7.79 5.23 -18.65
N ILE A 98 -6.71 5.17 -19.42
CA ILE A 98 -5.94 3.94 -19.64
C ILE A 98 -4.50 4.23 -19.22
N LEU A 99 -3.92 3.34 -18.43
CA LEU A 99 -2.52 3.40 -18.02
C LEU A 99 -1.91 2.01 -18.21
N LEU A 100 -0.78 1.98 -18.88
CA LEU A 100 0.07 0.83 -19.07
C LEU A 100 1.30 0.99 -18.20
N GLU A 101 1.75 -0.08 -17.56
CA GLU A 101 2.97 -0.12 -16.76
C GLU A 101 3.89 -1.25 -17.23
N ASN A 102 5.19 -0.99 -17.20
CA ASN A 102 6.22 -2.00 -17.27
C ASN A 102 7.23 -1.79 -16.12
N ASP A 103 7.37 -2.82 -15.30
CA ASP A 103 8.22 -2.88 -14.11
C ASP A 103 9.31 -3.94 -14.29
N PHE A 104 10.59 -3.57 -14.16
CA PHE A 104 11.72 -4.48 -14.43
C PHE A 104 13.02 -4.01 -13.76
N ALA A 105 13.94 -4.95 -13.52
CA ALA A 105 15.33 -4.62 -13.15
C ALA A 105 16.16 -4.38 -14.42
N LEU A 106 17.05 -3.39 -14.43
CA LEU A 106 17.95 -3.12 -15.55
C LEU A 106 19.18 -4.02 -15.49
N ASP A 107 19.26 -4.99 -16.39
CA ASP A 107 20.47 -5.73 -16.70
C ASP A 107 20.51 -6.13 -18.19
N ALA A 108 21.69 -6.52 -18.69
CA ALA A 108 21.85 -6.85 -20.11
C ALA A 108 20.94 -8.02 -20.57
N ASN A 109 20.58 -8.94 -19.67
CA ASN A 109 19.68 -10.03 -20.01
C ASN A 109 18.23 -9.57 -20.03
N SER A 110 17.78 -8.71 -19.11
CA SER A 110 16.39 -8.23 -19.08
C SER A 110 16.05 -7.17 -20.14
N VAL A 111 17.02 -6.34 -20.52
CA VAL A 111 16.79 -5.18 -21.42
C VAL A 111 17.26 -5.43 -22.87
N ASP A 112 18.37 -6.15 -23.08
CA ASP A 112 18.98 -6.33 -24.41
C ASP A 112 18.75 -7.74 -25.00
N ARG A 113 18.70 -8.81 -24.17
CA ARG A 113 18.85 -10.19 -24.68
C ARG A 113 17.73 -11.19 -24.38
N ALA A 114 16.82 -10.92 -23.43
CA ALA A 114 15.81 -11.88 -23.02
C ALA A 114 14.52 -11.24 -22.48
N TYR A 115 13.56 -10.94 -23.35
CA TYR A 115 12.08 -11.02 -23.22
C TYR A 115 11.38 -10.60 -21.91
N ARG A 116 12.06 -10.00 -20.92
CA ARG A 116 11.52 -9.68 -19.60
C ARG A 116 11.19 -8.19 -19.45
N GLY A 117 11.92 -7.28 -20.10
CA GLY A 117 11.65 -5.83 -20.08
C GLY A 117 10.71 -5.31 -21.18
N GLU A 118 10.02 -6.17 -21.94
CA GLU A 118 9.34 -5.79 -23.19
C GLU A 118 7.80 -5.76 -23.12
N ARG A 119 7.19 -6.04 -21.95
CA ARG A 119 5.74 -6.17 -21.82
C ARG A 119 5.15 -5.10 -20.91
N PHE A 120 4.28 -4.30 -21.48
CA PHE A 120 3.38 -3.45 -20.71
C PHE A 120 2.17 -4.24 -20.23
N GLY A 121 1.96 -4.28 -18.92
CA GLY A 121 0.70 -4.68 -18.31
C GLY A 121 -0.31 -3.54 -18.36
N LEU A 122 -1.60 -3.88 -18.30
CA LEU A 122 -2.64 -2.89 -18.06
C LEU A 122 -2.68 -2.58 -16.56
N GLU A 123 -2.25 -1.39 -16.19
CA GLU A 123 -2.22 -0.90 -14.80
C GLU A 123 -3.56 -0.26 -14.43
N GLN A 124 -4.18 0.50 -15.34
CA GLN A 124 -5.50 1.09 -15.10
C GLN A 124 -6.33 1.14 -16.38
N ALA A 125 -7.62 0.87 -16.25
CA ALA A 125 -8.64 1.10 -17.26
C ALA A 125 -9.92 1.52 -16.55
N PHE A 126 -10.16 2.83 -16.46
CA PHE A 126 -11.16 3.39 -15.57
C PHE A 126 -12.03 4.42 -16.27
N PHE A 127 -13.32 4.44 -15.93
CA PHE A 127 -14.29 5.34 -16.52
C PHE A 127 -15.20 5.95 -15.45
N THR A 128 -15.60 7.20 -15.69
CA THR A 128 -16.59 7.91 -14.88
C THR A 128 -17.59 8.64 -15.76
N TYR A 129 -18.82 8.76 -15.27
CA TYR A 129 -19.86 9.58 -15.88
C TYR A 129 -20.63 10.34 -14.79
N THR A 130 -20.66 11.67 -14.90
CA THR A 130 -21.35 12.57 -13.97
C THR A 130 -22.73 12.91 -14.51
N PHE A 131 -23.77 12.45 -13.81
CA PHE A 131 -25.15 12.82 -14.12
C PHE A 131 -25.53 14.13 -13.41
N ASP A 132 -25.06 14.27 -12.17
CA ASP A 132 -25.27 15.41 -11.29
C ASP A 132 -24.05 15.51 -10.34
N PRO A 133 -23.67 16.69 -9.81
CA PRO A 133 -22.59 16.79 -8.82
C PRO A 133 -22.77 15.89 -7.59
N ALA A 134 -24.01 15.51 -7.25
CA ALA A 134 -24.33 14.56 -6.19
C ALA A 134 -24.28 13.09 -6.63
N PHE A 135 -24.07 12.80 -7.91
CA PHE A 135 -24.03 11.45 -8.45
C PHE A 135 -23.16 11.30 -9.73
N THR A 136 -21.96 10.76 -9.52
CA THR A 136 -21.03 10.32 -10.56
C THR A 136 -20.86 8.82 -10.47
N LEU A 137 -21.23 8.11 -11.54
CA LEU A 137 -20.96 6.68 -11.69
C LEU A 137 -19.48 6.48 -12.01
N GLN A 138 -18.88 5.42 -11.45
CA GLN A 138 -17.50 5.03 -11.69
C GLN A 138 -17.35 3.52 -11.88
N GLY A 139 -16.39 3.11 -12.70
CA GLY A 139 -16.07 1.71 -12.84
C GLY A 139 -14.84 1.42 -13.69
N GLY A 140 -14.31 0.21 -13.53
CA GLY A 140 -13.08 -0.26 -14.18
C GLY A 140 -11.97 -0.56 -13.17
N TRP A 141 -10.73 -0.65 -13.63
CA TRP A 141 -9.56 -0.92 -12.80
C TRP A 141 -8.81 0.39 -12.52
N THR A 142 -8.66 0.76 -11.26
CA THR A 142 -7.85 1.92 -10.87
C THR A 142 -7.39 1.83 -9.42
N PHE A 143 -6.34 2.58 -9.10
CA PHE A 143 -5.94 2.79 -7.72
C PHE A 143 -7.03 3.53 -6.94
N LYS A 144 -7.46 2.92 -5.83
CA LYS A 144 -8.38 3.49 -4.86
C LYS A 144 -7.82 3.34 -3.46
N ASN A 145 -8.33 4.15 -2.54
CA ASN A 145 -7.99 4.04 -1.13
C ASN A 145 -9.15 4.45 -0.25
N LEU A 146 -9.13 3.92 0.98
CA LEU A 146 -10.04 4.32 2.03
C LEU A 146 -9.37 5.25 3.05
N ASP A 147 -8.05 5.18 3.22
CA ASP A 147 -7.38 5.79 4.37
C ASP A 147 -5.91 6.18 4.16
N LEU A 148 -5.44 6.20 2.91
CA LEU A 148 -4.05 6.60 2.60
C LEU A 148 -3.75 8.08 2.85
N ALA A 149 -4.77 8.90 3.10
CA ALA A 149 -4.57 10.28 3.47
C ALA A 149 -4.12 10.42 4.95
N SER A 150 -4.19 9.34 5.73
CA SER A 150 -3.71 9.22 7.11
C SER A 150 -2.64 8.11 7.24
N GLY A 151 -2.89 7.02 7.95
CA GLY A 151 -1.94 5.94 8.23
C GLY A 151 -1.97 4.80 7.21
N GLY A 152 -3.06 4.66 6.46
CA GLY A 152 -3.20 3.66 5.41
C GLY A 152 -3.29 2.23 5.95
N LEU A 153 -4.14 2.00 6.95
CA LEU A 153 -4.31 0.76 7.71
C LEU A 153 -5.23 -0.28 7.04
N LEU A 154 -6.12 0.13 6.14
CA LEU A 154 -7.21 -0.69 5.60
C LEU A 154 -7.03 -1.00 4.12
N TYR A 155 -7.10 0.01 3.24
CA TYR A 155 -7.12 -0.23 1.80
C TYR A 155 -6.47 0.91 1.01
N GLY A 156 -5.58 0.54 0.11
CA GLY A 156 -4.87 1.46 -0.76
C GLY A 156 -4.25 0.77 -1.97
N ASP A 157 -5.06 0.20 -2.84
CA ASP A 157 -4.57 -0.63 -3.96
C ASP A 157 -5.36 -0.38 -5.25
N ASP A 158 -4.87 -0.94 -6.35
CA ASP A 158 -5.59 -0.97 -7.62
C ASP A 158 -6.30 -2.31 -7.85
N HIS A 159 -7.62 -2.24 -7.88
CA HIS A 159 -8.49 -3.38 -8.18
C HIS A 159 -9.60 -2.94 -9.16
N PRO A 160 -10.24 -3.91 -9.85
CA PRO A 160 -11.52 -3.66 -10.50
C PRO A 160 -12.54 -3.15 -9.49
N LEU A 161 -13.36 -2.19 -9.91
CA LEU A 161 -14.45 -1.66 -9.10
C LEU A 161 -15.64 -1.22 -9.93
N PHE A 162 -16.79 -1.13 -9.27
CA PHE A 162 -17.96 -0.42 -9.75
C PHE A 162 -18.65 0.29 -8.59
N GLY A 163 -19.07 1.53 -8.80
CA GLY A 163 -19.66 2.31 -7.71
C GLY A 163 -20.09 3.72 -8.10
N ALA A 164 -20.25 4.56 -7.09
CA ALA A 164 -20.64 5.94 -7.25
C ALA A 164 -19.95 6.86 -6.24
N THR A 165 -19.73 8.10 -6.67
CA THR A 165 -19.30 9.20 -5.80
C THR A 165 -20.31 10.33 -5.89
N GLY A 166 -20.33 11.21 -4.90
CA GLY A 166 -21.18 12.39 -4.97
C GLY A 166 -20.87 13.44 -3.92
N LYS A 167 -21.19 14.69 -4.24
CA LYS A 167 -21.10 15.84 -3.34
C LYS A 167 -22.46 16.12 -2.71
N THR A 168 -22.45 16.41 -1.42
CA THR A 168 -23.61 16.84 -0.64
C THR A 168 -23.37 18.27 -0.12
N SER A 169 -24.35 18.85 0.57
CA SER A 169 -24.17 20.19 1.16
C SER A 169 -23.20 20.24 2.33
N PHE A 170 -22.80 19.10 2.88
CA PHE A 170 -21.97 19.01 4.09
C PHE A 170 -20.77 18.05 3.94
N GLY A 171 -20.48 17.59 2.72
CA GLY A 171 -19.47 16.57 2.52
C GLY A 171 -19.54 15.87 1.17
N SER A 172 -18.89 14.72 1.07
CA SER A 172 -18.94 13.85 -0.12
C SER A 172 -18.91 12.38 0.27
N TYR A 173 -19.42 11.50 -0.59
CA TYR A 173 -19.38 10.06 -0.40
C TYR A 173 -18.64 9.36 -1.53
N ASP A 174 -18.06 8.21 -1.21
CA ASP A 174 -17.55 7.21 -2.15
C ASP A 174 -18.08 5.84 -1.70
N VAL A 175 -18.82 5.17 -2.58
CA VAL A 175 -19.34 3.82 -2.34
C VAL A 175 -19.04 2.96 -3.55
N PHE A 176 -18.50 1.77 -3.31
CA PHE A 176 -18.08 0.90 -4.40
C PHE A 176 -18.00 -0.57 -3.96
N TRP A 177 -18.15 -1.43 -4.94
CA TRP A 177 -17.87 -2.86 -4.87
C TRP A 177 -16.60 -3.15 -5.65
N MET A 178 -15.77 -4.06 -5.15
CA MET A 178 -14.54 -4.56 -5.78
C MET A 178 -14.56 -6.09 -5.79
N PRO A 179 -14.58 -6.73 -6.96
CA PRO A 179 -14.20 -8.13 -7.11
C PRO A 179 -12.68 -8.23 -7.12
N ILE A 180 -12.06 -8.36 -5.94
CA ILE A 180 -10.61 -8.46 -5.79
C ILE A 180 -10.08 -9.74 -6.44
N THR A 181 -10.81 -10.85 -6.31
CA THR A 181 -10.50 -12.10 -7.01
C THR A 181 -11.80 -12.68 -7.55
N ASP A 182 -11.77 -13.09 -8.82
CA ASP A 182 -12.85 -13.86 -9.47
C ASP A 182 -12.33 -15.27 -9.70
N GLY A 183 -12.94 -16.24 -9.04
CA GLY A 183 -12.58 -17.64 -9.08
C GLY A 183 -12.68 -18.28 -10.46
N LEU A 184 -13.72 -17.92 -11.23
CA LEU A 184 -13.96 -18.53 -12.54
C LEU A 184 -12.91 -18.11 -13.57
N ILE A 185 -12.31 -16.93 -13.40
CA ILE A 185 -11.27 -16.39 -14.29
C ILE A 185 -9.86 -16.72 -13.78
N SER A 186 -9.64 -16.70 -12.46
CA SER A 186 -8.33 -16.94 -11.84
C SER A 186 -7.90 -18.41 -11.85
N ASP A 187 -8.85 -19.35 -11.91
CA ASP A 187 -8.58 -20.80 -11.77
C ASP A 187 -8.19 -21.51 -13.08
N ILE A 188 -7.83 -20.75 -14.14
CA ILE A 188 -7.34 -21.36 -15.38
C ILE A 188 -5.96 -22.02 -15.19
N GLN A 189 -5.13 -21.67 -14.18
CA GLN A 189 -3.78 -22.30 -13.98
C GLN A 189 -3.16 -22.27 -12.55
N ALA A 190 -3.88 -22.55 -11.45
CA ALA A 190 -3.22 -22.71 -10.14
C ALA A 190 -3.33 -24.15 -9.58
N PRO A 191 -2.33 -25.03 -9.80
CA PRO A 191 -2.31 -26.34 -9.14
C PRO A 191 -2.13 -26.15 -7.62
N GLY A 192 -3.19 -26.40 -6.85
CA GLY A 192 -3.13 -26.40 -5.37
C GLY A 192 -4.09 -25.43 -4.66
N ALA A 193 -4.85 -24.60 -5.38
CA ALA A 193 -5.97 -23.87 -4.78
C ALA A 193 -7.06 -24.88 -4.42
N ASN A 194 -7.18 -25.21 -3.14
CA ASN A 194 -8.30 -25.99 -2.63
C ASN A 194 -9.20 -25.01 -1.87
N PRO A 195 -10.17 -24.36 -2.54
CA PRO A 195 -11.05 -23.40 -1.89
C PRO A 195 -11.79 -24.06 -0.72
N ALA A 196 -12.00 -23.33 0.37
CA ALA A 196 -12.70 -23.85 1.54
C ALA A 196 -14.15 -24.28 1.22
N ASN A 197 -14.78 -23.67 0.21
CA ASN A 197 -16.19 -23.87 -0.13
C ASN A 197 -16.49 -24.13 -1.62
N GLY A 198 -15.48 -24.25 -2.48
CA GLY A 198 -15.65 -24.44 -3.93
C GLY A 198 -15.75 -23.16 -4.76
N GLU A 199 -15.84 -21.99 -4.12
CA GLU A 199 -15.80 -20.66 -4.76
C GLU A 199 -14.47 -19.98 -4.42
N LEU A 200 -13.87 -19.28 -5.38
CA LEU A 200 -12.56 -18.63 -5.24
C LEU A 200 -12.68 -17.09 -5.22
N ASP A 201 -13.89 -16.59 -5.01
CA ASP A 201 -14.19 -15.17 -5.06
C ASP A 201 -13.73 -14.45 -3.80
N TRP A 202 -13.26 -13.21 -3.98
CA TRP A 202 -13.05 -12.26 -2.90
C TRP A 202 -13.68 -10.92 -3.29
N ASP A 203 -14.79 -10.61 -2.63
CA ASP A 203 -15.57 -9.40 -2.85
C ASP A 203 -15.46 -8.43 -1.68
N VAL A 204 -15.32 -7.15 -1.99
CA VAL A 204 -15.31 -6.07 -1.01
C VAL A 204 -16.35 -5.01 -1.37
N PHE A 205 -17.18 -4.65 -0.40
CA PHE A 205 -18.15 -3.56 -0.47
C PHE A 205 -17.71 -2.47 0.48
N ALA A 206 -17.29 -1.33 -0.05
CA ALA A 206 -16.70 -0.26 0.72
C ALA A 206 -17.54 1.02 0.66
N SER A 207 -17.54 1.75 1.77
CA SER A 207 -18.15 3.07 1.88
C SER A 207 -17.31 3.99 2.73
N LYS A 208 -17.18 5.24 2.27
CA LYS A 208 -16.58 6.34 3.03
C LYS A 208 -17.38 7.60 2.81
N PHE A 209 -17.59 8.36 3.88
CA PHE A 209 -18.27 9.65 3.81
C PHE A 209 -17.38 10.73 4.41
N ASP A 210 -16.92 11.70 3.63
CA ASP A 210 -16.14 12.83 4.11
C ASP A 210 -17.06 13.95 4.57
N ILE A 211 -17.17 14.18 5.87
CA ILE A 211 -17.89 15.32 6.46
C ILE A 211 -16.95 16.52 6.51
N ASP A 212 -17.31 17.61 5.83
CA ASP A 212 -16.55 18.87 5.86
C ASP A 212 -16.80 19.60 7.19
N LEU A 213 -15.72 19.77 7.98
CA LEU A 213 -15.74 20.50 9.25
C LEU A 213 -15.32 21.97 9.07
N GLY A 214 -15.01 22.39 7.85
CA GLY A 214 -14.51 23.71 7.49
C GLY A 214 -13.00 23.84 7.69
N LYS A 215 -12.43 24.90 7.09
CA LYS A 215 -10.99 25.25 7.18
C LYS A 215 -10.04 24.13 6.73
N GLY A 216 -10.50 23.28 5.81
CA GLY A 216 -9.73 22.15 5.30
C GLY A 216 -9.67 20.95 6.25
N SER A 217 -10.51 20.92 7.29
CA SER A 217 -10.66 19.77 8.18
C SER A 217 -11.83 18.89 7.74
N ARG A 218 -11.69 17.58 7.86
CA ARG A 218 -12.74 16.58 7.62
C ARG A 218 -12.71 15.46 8.65
N ILE A 219 -13.87 14.85 8.87
CA ILE A 219 -14.00 13.56 9.54
C ILE A 219 -14.72 12.59 8.61
N SER A 220 -14.22 11.37 8.54
CA SER A 220 -14.61 10.41 7.53
C SER A 220 -14.91 9.04 8.14
N PRO A 221 -16.16 8.74 8.52
CA PRO A 221 -16.56 7.38 8.83
C PRO A 221 -16.31 6.45 7.64
N ILE A 222 -15.85 5.24 7.95
CA ILE A 222 -15.55 4.17 7.00
C ILE A 222 -16.33 2.93 7.47
N LEU A 223 -17.00 2.26 6.52
CA LEU A 223 -17.63 0.97 6.73
C LEU A 223 -17.39 0.13 5.48
N THR A 224 -16.79 -1.04 5.67
CA THR A 224 -16.44 -1.94 4.59
C THR A 224 -16.73 -3.39 4.98
N TYR A 225 -17.36 -4.14 4.09
CA TYR A 225 -17.60 -5.57 4.24
C TYR A 225 -16.76 -6.34 3.22
N SER A 226 -16.09 -7.40 3.67
CA SER A 226 -15.26 -8.28 2.86
C SER A 226 -15.80 -9.71 2.98
N ASP A 227 -16.15 -10.30 1.84
CA ASP A 227 -16.50 -11.72 1.71
C ASP A 227 -15.38 -12.42 0.93
N ASN A 228 -14.51 -13.13 1.64
CA ASN A 228 -13.31 -13.77 1.10
C ASN A 228 -13.50 -15.29 1.12
N GLN A 229 -14.20 -15.78 0.10
CA GLN A 229 -14.59 -17.19 -0.02
C GLN A 229 -13.36 -18.09 -0.24
N GLN A 230 -12.32 -17.57 -0.90
CA GLN A 230 -11.04 -18.26 -1.07
C GLN A 230 -10.42 -18.68 0.28
N LYS A 231 -10.63 -17.90 1.34
CA LYS A 231 -10.13 -18.16 2.69
C LYS A 231 -11.21 -18.60 3.67
N GLY A 232 -12.46 -18.69 3.22
CA GLY A 232 -13.62 -18.95 4.08
C GLY A 232 -13.79 -17.89 5.17
N ALA A 233 -13.49 -16.61 4.88
CA ALA A 233 -13.45 -15.52 5.85
C ALA A 233 -14.44 -14.41 5.50
N LYS A 234 -15.18 -13.92 6.50
CA LYS A 234 -16.09 -12.78 6.37
C LYS A 234 -15.72 -11.73 7.39
N ALA A 235 -15.40 -10.51 6.94
CA ALA A 235 -14.90 -9.45 7.80
C ALA A 235 -15.67 -8.15 7.56
N THR A 236 -16.07 -7.48 8.65
CA THR A 236 -16.67 -6.14 8.63
C THR A 236 -15.72 -5.16 9.30
N TYR A 237 -15.17 -4.26 8.52
CA TYR A 237 -14.31 -3.17 8.96
C TYR A 237 -15.14 -1.93 9.21
N TYR A 238 -14.85 -1.23 10.31
CA TYR A 238 -15.53 0.01 10.66
C TYR A 238 -14.55 0.96 11.36
N GLY A 239 -14.76 2.26 11.18
CA GLY A 239 -13.97 3.24 11.90
C GLY A 239 -14.11 4.64 11.36
N VAL A 240 -13.10 5.47 11.64
CA VAL A 240 -13.13 6.89 11.32
C VAL A 240 -11.74 7.43 11.05
N GLU A 241 -11.60 8.24 10.01
CA GLU A 241 -10.42 9.05 9.70
C GLU A 241 -10.70 10.53 10.02
N TYR A 242 -9.75 11.23 10.62
CA TYR A 242 -9.75 12.67 10.79
C TYR A 242 -8.51 13.26 10.10
N ILE A 243 -8.71 14.33 9.33
CA ILE A 243 -7.65 15.13 8.74
C ILE A 243 -7.99 16.58 8.94
N GLY A 244 -7.05 17.37 9.45
CA GLY A 244 -7.28 18.80 9.62
C GLY A 244 -6.14 19.54 10.28
N ASN A 245 -6.43 20.75 10.72
CA ASN A 245 -5.45 21.61 11.40
C ASN A 245 -5.92 21.93 12.82
N VAL A 246 -4.99 21.82 13.79
CA VAL A 246 -5.19 22.30 15.16
C VAL A 246 -4.16 23.39 15.42
N GLY A 247 -4.61 24.65 15.35
CA GLY A 247 -3.70 25.79 15.31
C GLY A 247 -2.83 25.74 14.04
N ALA A 248 -1.51 25.77 14.22
CA ALA A 248 -0.56 25.62 13.13
C ALA A 248 -0.22 24.14 12.80
N MET A 249 -0.60 23.20 13.66
CA MET A 249 -0.27 21.79 13.48
C MET A 249 -1.22 21.16 12.46
N LYS A 250 -0.66 20.43 11.48
CA LYS A 250 -1.44 19.48 10.67
C LYS A 250 -1.60 18.20 11.47
N VAL A 251 -2.83 17.72 11.55
CA VAL A 251 -3.21 16.53 12.33
C VAL A 251 -3.89 15.54 11.40
N ARG A 252 -3.44 14.29 11.46
CA ARG A 252 -4.10 13.17 10.78
C ARG A 252 -4.22 12.05 11.79
N ALA A 253 -5.40 11.48 11.91
CA ALA A 253 -5.65 10.36 12.81
C ALA A 253 -6.68 9.42 12.20
N GLU A 254 -6.61 8.16 12.56
CA GLU A 254 -7.64 7.18 12.23
C GLU A 254 -7.67 6.08 13.28
N ALA A 255 -8.84 5.47 13.44
CA ALA A 255 -9.05 4.32 14.29
C ALA A 255 -10.03 3.39 13.60
N LEU A 256 -9.68 2.12 13.52
CA LEU A 256 -10.41 1.08 12.82
C LEU A 256 -10.53 -0.15 13.70
N GLY A 257 -11.66 -0.84 13.56
CA GLY A 257 -11.90 -2.17 14.10
C GLY A 257 -12.37 -3.10 13.00
N VAL A 258 -12.18 -4.40 13.20
CA VAL A 258 -12.71 -5.45 12.34
C VAL A 258 -13.35 -6.52 13.22
N THR A 259 -14.50 -7.00 12.78
CA THR A 259 -15.17 -8.17 13.36
C THR A 259 -15.64 -9.10 12.25
N GLY A 260 -15.68 -10.40 12.52
CA GLY A 260 -15.97 -11.38 11.48
C GLY A 260 -15.85 -12.81 11.95
N SER A 261 -15.81 -13.72 11.00
CA SER A 261 -15.71 -15.16 11.27
C SER A 261 -15.06 -15.91 10.12
N PHE A 262 -14.53 -17.09 10.43
CA PHE A 262 -14.13 -18.10 9.46
C PHE A 262 -15.09 -19.29 9.40
N ASP A 263 -15.06 -20.04 8.29
CA ASP A 263 -15.90 -21.24 8.08
C ASP A 263 -15.60 -22.39 9.06
N ASN A 264 -14.42 -22.40 9.67
CA ASN A 264 -14.03 -23.36 10.71
C ASN A 264 -14.55 -22.99 12.12
N GLY A 265 -15.17 -21.81 12.27
CA GLY A 265 -15.72 -21.32 13.52
C GLY A 265 -14.84 -20.34 14.29
N ASP A 266 -13.66 -19.97 13.76
CA ASP A 266 -12.79 -18.98 14.39
C ASP A 266 -13.38 -17.56 14.25
N ASP A 267 -13.26 -16.74 15.30
CA ASP A 267 -13.85 -15.39 15.35
C ASP A 267 -12.79 -14.32 15.08
N ILE A 268 -13.10 -13.38 14.17
CA ILE A 268 -12.22 -12.24 13.88
C ILE A 268 -12.57 -11.09 14.84
N SER A 269 -11.56 -10.56 15.53
CA SER A 269 -11.70 -9.38 16.39
C SER A 269 -10.36 -8.65 16.53
N ALA A 270 -10.14 -7.61 15.72
CA ALA A 270 -8.88 -6.87 15.71
C ALA A 270 -9.09 -5.36 15.62
N PHE A 271 -8.06 -4.58 15.95
CA PHE A 271 -8.08 -3.12 15.83
C PHE A 271 -6.77 -2.55 15.32
N ALA A 272 -6.85 -1.38 14.70
CA ALA A 272 -5.69 -0.57 14.36
C ALA A 272 -5.97 0.92 14.55
N GLY A 273 -4.90 1.68 14.72
CA GLY A 273 -4.98 3.12 14.86
C GLY A 273 -3.72 3.82 14.39
N TYR A 274 -3.91 5.06 13.94
CA TYR A 274 -2.84 5.94 13.54
C TYR A 274 -3.11 7.35 14.05
N ALA A 275 -2.06 8.06 14.44
CA ALA A 275 -2.13 9.48 14.77
C ALA A 275 -0.82 10.17 14.43
N SER A 276 -0.90 11.39 13.91
CA SER A 276 0.27 12.17 13.55
C SER A 276 0.08 13.65 13.73
N LEU A 277 1.21 14.32 13.96
CA LEU A 277 1.33 15.76 14.09
C LEU A 277 2.51 16.22 13.22
N GLU A 278 2.26 17.17 12.33
CA GLU A 278 3.28 17.81 11.50
C GLU A 278 3.22 19.32 11.75
N TYR A 279 4.36 19.91 12.09
CA TYR A 279 4.47 21.35 12.29
C TYR A 279 5.08 22.01 11.05
N PRO A 280 4.32 22.84 10.31
CA PRO A 280 4.82 23.49 9.11
C PRO A 280 5.72 24.68 9.47
N LEU A 281 6.95 24.42 9.93
CA LEU A 281 7.86 25.47 10.41
C LEU A 281 8.31 26.39 9.26
N ASN A 282 8.71 25.83 8.12
CA ASN A 282 9.03 26.56 6.89
C ASN A 282 9.10 25.60 5.67
N GLU A 283 9.27 26.14 4.46
CA GLU A 283 9.31 25.33 3.24
C GLU A 283 10.35 24.21 3.26
N SER A 284 11.50 24.41 3.93
CA SER A 284 12.65 23.49 3.91
C SER A 284 12.75 22.57 5.11
N PHE A 285 11.93 22.77 6.15
CA PHE A 285 11.95 21.93 7.34
C PHE A 285 10.58 21.93 8.03
N ASN A 286 9.91 20.78 8.01
CA ASN A 286 8.62 20.53 8.64
C ASN A 286 8.72 19.28 9.51
N PRO A 287 9.01 19.40 10.82
CA PRO A 287 9.15 18.24 11.68
C PRO A 287 7.80 17.58 11.94
N PHE A 288 7.83 16.26 12.12
CA PHE A 288 6.65 15.46 12.39
C PHE A 288 6.91 14.31 13.36
N ILE A 289 5.83 13.85 13.98
CA ILE A 289 5.74 12.62 14.75
C ILE A 289 4.47 11.89 14.33
N ALA A 290 4.56 10.57 14.16
CA ALA A 290 3.43 9.70 13.87
C ALA A 290 3.52 8.40 14.65
N LEU A 291 2.39 7.88 15.10
CA LEU A 291 2.24 6.60 15.79
C LEU A 291 1.26 5.75 14.98
N ARG A 292 1.64 4.50 14.73
CA ARG A 292 0.80 3.44 14.18
C ARG A 292 0.73 2.29 15.18
N VAL A 293 -0.46 1.78 15.40
CA VAL A 293 -0.72 0.63 16.27
C VAL A 293 -1.63 -0.34 15.51
N ALA A 294 -1.30 -1.62 15.54
CA ALA A 294 -2.07 -2.73 15.01
C ALA A 294 -2.10 -3.81 16.09
N SER A 295 -3.28 -4.34 16.40
CA SER A 295 -3.41 -5.45 17.34
C SER A 295 -2.70 -6.69 16.82
N GLY A 296 -2.18 -7.47 17.74
CA GLY A 296 -1.59 -8.77 17.49
C GLY A 296 -2.35 -9.84 18.24
N ASP A 297 -2.18 -11.07 17.76
CA ASP A 297 -2.67 -12.28 18.40
C ASP A 297 -1.81 -12.63 19.63
N ASP A 298 -2.47 -12.84 20.76
CA ASP A 298 -1.83 -13.17 22.03
C ASP A 298 -1.71 -14.68 22.29
N ASP A 299 -2.47 -15.52 21.59
CA ASP A 299 -2.36 -16.99 21.58
C ASP A 299 -2.73 -17.57 20.19
N PRO A 300 -1.76 -17.74 19.28
CA PRO A 300 -2.02 -18.21 17.92
C PRO A 300 -2.42 -19.69 17.81
N THR A 301 -2.70 -20.34 18.95
CA THR A 301 -3.11 -21.74 19.03
C THR A 301 -4.56 -21.91 19.49
N ASP A 302 -5.26 -20.82 19.81
CA ASP A 302 -6.69 -20.85 20.09
C ASP A 302 -7.52 -20.64 18.81
N ASN A 303 -8.80 -20.30 18.98
CA ASN A 303 -9.78 -20.15 17.91
C ASN A 303 -10.14 -18.68 17.64
N ASP A 304 -9.33 -17.74 18.13
CA ASP A 304 -9.54 -16.32 17.99
C ASP A 304 -8.52 -15.73 17.00
N VAL A 305 -8.94 -14.77 16.19
CA VAL A 305 -8.12 -14.16 15.14
C VAL A 305 -8.03 -12.66 15.40
N GLU A 306 -7.02 -12.29 16.20
CA GLU A 306 -6.90 -10.94 16.79
C GLU A 306 -5.82 -10.06 16.15
N GLY A 307 -4.94 -10.63 15.32
CA GLY A 307 -3.98 -9.89 14.53
C GLY A 307 -4.69 -9.03 13.48
N TRP A 308 -4.37 -7.73 13.46
CA TRP A 308 -4.96 -6.82 12.49
C TRP A 308 -4.49 -7.14 11.07
N LEU A 309 -5.47 -7.25 10.16
CA LEU A 309 -5.24 -7.40 8.73
C LEU A 309 -6.16 -6.44 7.96
N GLY A 310 -5.55 -5.46 7.29
CA GLY A 310 -6.25 -4.67 6.28
C GLY A 310 -6.63 -5.52 5.07
N ILE A 311 -7.41 -4.95 4.15
CA ILE A 311 -7.70 -5.62 2.87
C ILE A 311 -6.40 -5.76 2.07
N THR A 312 -5.61 -4.69 1.98
CA THR A 312 -4.27 -4.72 1.36
C THR A 312 -3.20 -4.02 2.20
N ASP A 313 -3.52 -2.90 2.88
CA ASP A 313 -2.56 -2.15 3.74
C ASP A 313 -1.27 -1.71 3.01
N ILE A 314 -1.40 -1.16 1.79
CA ILE A 314 -0.28 -0.54 1.05
C ILE A 314 0.08 0.83 1.67
N GLY A 315 0.62 0.79 2.89
CA GLY A 315 0.96 1.98 3.66
C GLY A 315 2.15 2.79 3.13
N ARG A 316 2.88 2.34 2.09
CA ARG A 316 3.99 3.12 1.47
C ARG A 316 3.57 4.51 0.99
N TYR A 317 2.29 4.70 0.67
CA TYR A 317 1.74 5.96 0.17
C TYR A 317 1.19 6.85 1.28
N SER A 318 1.20 6.39 2.54
CA SER A 318 0.80 7.22 3.69
C SER A 318 1.78 8.39 3.89
N PRO A 319 1.35 9.60 4.28
CA PRO A 319 2.18 10.79 4.14
C PRO A 319 3.40 10.87 5.08
N LEU A 320 3.31 10.37 6.31
CA LEU A 320 4.36 10.56 7.34
C LEU A 320 5.01 9.26 7.83
N ILE A 321 4.45 8.11 7.45
CA ILE A 321 5.02 6.79 7.73
C ILE A 321 5.43 6.09 6.43
N GLY A 322 4.74 6.33 5.31
CA GLY A 322 5.10 5.76 4.03
C GLY A 322 6.34 6.42 3.43
N ILE A 323 7.31 5.60 3.03
CA ILE A 323 8.39 5.99 2.13
C ILE A 323 8.45 4.96 0.99
N ASP A 324 8.48 5.45 -0.24
CA ASP A 324 8.73 4.61 -1.41
C ASP A 324 10.13 3.99 -1.35
N GLY A 325 10.16 2.66 -1.37
CA GLY A 325 11.38 1.88 -1.18
C GLY A 325 11.77 1.62 0.27
N GLN A 326 10.92 1.90 1.27
CA GLN A 326 11.20 1.53 2.67
C GLN A 326 11.39 0.01 2.84
N PHE A 327 12.19 -0.39 3.83
CA PHE A 327 12.55 -1.79 4.11
C PHE A 327 11.36 -2.76 4.17
N LEU A 328 10.32 -2.47 4.96
CA LEU A 328 9.11 -3.32 5.05
C LEU A 328 8.35 -3.41 3.72
N GLY A 329 8.36 -2.33 2.93
CA GLY A 329 7.72 -2.31 1.62
C GLY A 329 8.42 -3.21 0.58
N TRP A 330 9.56 -3.81 0.90
CA TRP A 330 10.26 -4.81 0.08
C TRP A 330 10.06 -6.24 0.56
N GLN A 331 9.07 -6.49 1.43
CA GLN A 331 8.63 -7.84 1.80
C GLN A 331 9.79 -8.71 2.35
N PRO A 332 10.35 -8.42 3.55
CA PRO A 332 11.42 -9.18 4.19
C PRO A 332 10.98 -10.55 4.72
N ASN A 333 10.29 -11.32 3.89
CA ASN A 333 9.65 -12.59 4.24
C ASN A 333 10.62 -13.76 4.46
N SER A 334 11.90 -13.57 4.13
CA SER A 334 12.96 -14.47 4.60
C SER A 334 13.06 -14.51 6.12
N ASN A 335 12.58 -13.47 6.81
CA ASN A 335 12.44 -13.45 8.26
C ASN A 335 10.96 -13.32 8.65
N GLN A 336 10.38 -14.42 9.11
CA GLN A 336 8.98 -14.49 9.53
C GLN A 336 8.65 -13.63 10.75
N ALA A 337 9.62 -13.16 11.53
CA ALA A 337 9.35 -12.25 12.66
C ALA A 337 9.03 -10.81 12.20
N ILE A 338 9.40 -10.44 10.98
CA ILE A 338 9.23 -9.08 10.44
C ILE A 338 8.57 -9.09 9.05
N ALA A 339 8.02 -10.22 8.64
CA ALA A 339 7.43 -10.42 7.33
C ALA A 339 6.23 -9.47 7.11
N SER A 340 6.13 -8.97 5.89
CA SER A 340 5.14 -7.95 5.51
C SER A 340 4.79 -8.04 4.03
N GLY A 341 3.61 -7.58 3.64
CA GLY A 341 3.24 -7.46 2.22
C GLY A 341 4.18 -6.53 1.43
N LEU A 342 4.35 -6.80 0.12
CA LEU A 342 5.02 -5.88 -0.80
C LEU A 342 4.33 -4.51 -0.72
N PHE A 343 5.07 -3.40 -0.61
CA PHE A 343 4.50 -2.05 -0.39
C PHE A 343 3.85 -1.79 0.97
N GLY A 344 3.76 -2.79 1.84
CA GLY A 344 3.20 -2.67 3.17
C GLY A 344 4.12 -1.98 4.19
N ILE A 345 3.55 -1.74 5.37
CA ILE A 345 4.26 -1.31 6.60
C ILE A 345 3.87 -2.13 7.82
N ALA A 346 2.83 -2.96 7.71
CA ALA A 346 2.41 -3.87 8.76
C ALA A 346 3.31 -5.10 8.83
N LEU A 347 3.21 -5.82 9.93
CA LEU A 347 3.76 -7.17 10.09
C LEU A 347 2.68 -8.21 9.75
N ASP A 348 1.89 -7.93 8.72
CA ASP A 348 0.68 -8.67 8.35
C ASP A 348 0.98 -10.10 7.90
N GLN A 349 2.22 -10.40 7.53
CA GLN A 349 2.68 -11.75 7.15
C GLN A 349 3.60 -12.39 8.20
N ALA A 350 3.78 -11.74 9.35
CA ALA A 350 4.66 -12.22 10.40
C ALA A 350 3.99 -13.23 11.34
N GLY A 351 4.82 -14.01 12.04
CA GLY A 351 4.36 -14.98 13.03
C GLY A 351 4.26 -16.41 12.49
N PRO A 352 3.51 -17.30 13.17
CA PRO A 352 3.48 -18.73 12.84
C PRO A 352 2.69 -19.08 11.56
N GLY A 353 2.01 -18.10 10.95
CA GLY A 353 1.01 -18.34 9.92
C GLY A 353 -0.30 -18.91 10.48
N GLY A 354 -1.23 -19.30 9.60
CA GLY A 354 -2.59 -19.70 9.99
C GLY A 354 -3.61 -18.58 9.82
N ALA A 355 -4.91 -18.91 9.94
CA ALA A 355 -6.06 -17.99 9.84
C ALA A 355 -5.86 -16.82 8.85
N GLY A 356 -5.47 -17.15 7.62
CA GLY A 356 -5.02 -16.12 6.67
C GLY A 356 -6.15 -15.51 5.88
N TYR A 357 -6.31 -14.19 5.94
CA TYR A 357 -7.24 -13.41 5.13
C TYR A 357 -6.65 -12.03 4.87
N GLY A 358 -7.12 -11.33 3.83
CA GLY A 358 -6.67 -9.97 3.58
C GLY A 358 -5.16 -9.86 3.34
N GLY A 359 -4.65 -8.64 3.46
CA GLY A 359 -3.29 -8.30 3.05
C GLY A 359 -3.08 -8.46 1.55
N ILE A 360 -1.94 -7.97 1.08
CA ILE A 360 -1.57 -8.04 -0.35
C ILE A 360 -1.44 -9.49 -0.77
N SER A 361 -2.00 -9.81 -1.94
CA SER A 361 -2.09 -11.18 -2.47
C SER A 361 -2.88 -12.16 -1.58
N ASN A 362 -3.76 -11.66 -0.70
CA ASN A 362 -4.53 -12.48 0.25
C ASN A 362 -3.62 -13.36 1.15
N ALA A 363 -2.46 -12.82 1.52
CA ALA A 363 -1.37 -13.52 2.19
C ALA A 363 -1.17 -13.07 3.65
N GLY A 364 -2.05 -12.21 4.18
CA GLY A 364 -2.05 -11.86 5.58
C GLY A 364 -2.27 -13.08 6.48
N THR A 365 -1.72 -13.05 7.69
CA THR A 365 -1.95 -14.01 8.76
C THR A 365 -2.61 -13.31 9.93
N GLY A 366 -3.80 -13.77 10.33
CA GLY A 366 -4.51 -13.24 11.48
C GLY A 366 -3.82 -13.55 12.81
N ASN A 367 -2.82 -14.42 12.79
CA ASN A 367 -2.03 -14.81 13.95
C ASN A 367 -0.74 -13.97 14.11
N ASN A 368 -0.71 -12.80 13.47
CA ASN A 368 0.46 -11.93 13.50
C ASN A 368 0.66 -11.28 14.88
N PRO A 369 1.89 -10.90 15.27
CA PRO A 369 2.18 -10.35 16.60
C PRO A 369 1.72 -8.89 16.77
N GLY A 370 1.06 -8.33 15.77
CA GLY A 370 0.70 -6.92 15.73
C GLY A 370 1.93 -6.02 15.68
N GLN A 371 1.70 -4.72 15.73
CA GLN A 371 2.77 -3.75 15.58
C GLN A 371 2.48 -2.47 16.33
N VAL A 372 3.49 -1.97 17.04
CA VAL A 372 3.56 -0.57 17.43
C VAL A 372 4.74 0.06 16.70
N MET A 373 4.48 1.09 15.92
CA MET A 373 5.49 1.81 15.14
C MET A 373 5.39 3.30 15.43
N LEU A 374 6.52 3.90 15.81
CA LEU A 374 6.65 5.34 15.93
C LEU A 374 7.52 5.84 14.77
N SER A 375 7.12 6.94 14.14
CA SER A 375 7.90 7.65 13.13
C SER A 375 8.18 9.06 13.63
N VAL A 376 9.46 9.41 13.75
CA VAL A 376 9.90 10.77 14.08
C VAL A 376 10.79 11.25 12.96
N GLY A 377 10.48 12.42 12.39
CA GLY A 377 11.16 12.86 11.19
C GLY A 377 10.90 14.31 10.81
N SER A 378 11.33 14.65 9.61
CA SER A 378 11.04 15.93 8.97
C SER A 378 11.01 15.78 7.45
N SER A 379 10.25 16.66 6.81
CA SER A 379 10.25 16.80 5.35
C SER A 379 10.48 18.25 4.96
N GLY A 380 10.94 18.47 3.74
CA GLY A 380 11.22 19.82 3.26
C GLY A 380 11.45 19.90 1.76
N ASN A 381 11.03 21.04 1.20
CA ASN A 381 11.36 21.50 -0.13
C ASN A 381 12.67 22.30 -0.08
N LEU A 382 13.66 21.83 -0.83
CA LEU A 382 15.00 22.39 -0.94
C LEU A 382 15.21 23.05 -2.32
N ALA A 383 14.14 23.59 -2.91
CA ALA A 383 14.17 24.28 -4.21
C ALA A 383 15.20 25.44 -4.26
N SER A 384 15.52 26.03 -3.11
CA SER A 384 16.58 27.05 -2.99
C SER A 384 18.00 26.50 -3.23
N ILE A 385 18.21 25.20 -3.01
CA ILE A 385 19.47 24.49 -3.27
C ILE A 385 19.48 23.95 -4.70
N SER A 386 18.41 23.27 -5.09
CA SER A 386 18.24 22.77 -6.46
C SER A 386 16.75 22.70 -6.81
N PRO A 387 16.33 23.22 -7.98
CA PRO A 387 14.96 23.07 -8.44
C PRO A 387 14.55 21.59 -8.40
N LYS A 388 13.41 21.30 -7.76
CA LYS A 388 12.84 19.95 -7.57
C LYS A 388 13.54 19.06 -6.54
N LEU A 389 14.48 19.57 -5.75
CA LEU A 389 15.02 18.83 -4.61
C LEU A 389 14.07 18.95 -3.42
N SER A 390 13.68 17.80 -2.86
CA SER A 390 12.95 17.69 -1.61
C SER A 390 13.44 16.47 -0.83
N TYR A 391 13.14 16.41 0.46
CA TYR A 391 13.43 15.25 1.28
C TYR A 391 12.28 14.93 2.23
N GLN A 392 12.27 13.68 2.66
CA GLN A 392 11.60 13.19 3.85
C GLN A 392 12.58 12.25 4.54
N ALA A 393 12.86 12.49 5.82
CA ALA A 393 13.78 11.69 6.61
C ALA A 393 13.12 11.35 7.93
N GLN A 394 13.19 10.09 8.33
CA GLN A 394 12.54 9.60 9.55
C GLN A 394 13.27 8.40 10.15
N ILE A 395 13.02 8.16 11.43
CA ILE A 395 13.47 7.00 12.19
C ILE A 395 12.22 6.21 12.61
N PHE A 396 12.26 4.88 12.42
CA PHE A 396 11.17 3.96 12.72
C PHE A 396 11.53 2.96 13.83
N PRO A 397 11.50 3.33 15.12
CA PRO A 397 11.41 2.32 16.15
C PRO A 397 10.08 1.57 16.04
N MET A 398 10.15 0.24 16.02
CA MET A 398 9.01 -0.65 16.00
C MET A 398 9.20 -1.78 17.02
N TRP A 399 8.09 -2.28 17.56
CA TRP A 399 8.05 -3.46 18.41
C TRP A 399 6.71 -4.17 18.25
N PHE A 400 6.67 -5.44 18.65
CA PHE A 400 5.45 -6.23 18.60
C PHE A 400 4.44 -5.76 19.64
N GLN A 401 3.15 -5.84 19.30
CA GLN A 401 2.10 -5.51 20.25
C GLN A 401 1.86 -6.67 21.22
N GLN A 402 1.95 -7.91 20.72
CA GLN A 402 1.96 -9.14 21.50
C GLN A 402 3.21 -9.97 21.24
N THR A 403 3.51 -10.88 22.15
CA THR A 403 4.59 -11.87 21.97
C THR A 403 4.07 -13.27 21.69
N GLY A 404 2.74 -13.48 21.74
CA GLY A 404 2.11 -14.77 21.45
C GLY A 404 2.28 -15.18 19.99
N GLY A 405 1.98 -14.27 19.07
CA GLY A 405 2.17 -14.44 17.62
C GLY A 405 3.57 -14.19 17.07
N ALA A 406 4.63 -14.07 17.90
CA ALA A 406 5.98 -13.62 17.49
C ALA A 406 7.00 -14.74 17.23
#